data_AF-A0A2T6CW59-F1
#
_entry.id   AF-A0A2T6CW59-F1
#
_cell.length_a   1.000
_cell.length_b   1.000
_cell.length_c   1.000
_cell.angle_alpha   90.00
_cell.angle_beta   90.00
_cell.angle_gamma   90.00
#
_symmetry.space_group_name_H-M   'P 1'
#
loop_
_entity.id
_entity.type
_entity.pdbx_description
1 polymer ?
#
loop_
_entity_poly.entity_id
_entity_poly.type
_entity_poly.pdbx_seq_one_letter_code
_entity_poly.pdbx_strand_id
1 'polypeptide(L)'
;MDADDKLTSDILAALACMPFERQAEAMRDSVSTGLKHLSTQRLCEIRRRIELEMDETNPAVRTTMELIDGQLALREIAGGAFWR
;
A
#
# COMPACT_ATOMS: atom_id res chain seq x y z
N MET A 1 2.76 -25.79 -2.63
CA MET A 1 3.09 -24.36 -2.76
C MET A 1 1.83 -23.71 -3.27
N ASP A 2 1.25 -22.81 -2.48
CA ASP A 2 -0.05 -22.21 -2.82
C ASP A 2 0.05 -21.40 -4.12
N ALA A 3 -1.04 -21.32 -4.88
CA ALA A 3 -1.04 -20.60 -6.15
C ALA A 3 -0.75 -19.10 -5.94
N ASP A 4 -1.21 -18.55 -4.81
CA ASP A 4 -0.98 -17.16 -4.40
C ASP A 4 0.47 -16.90 -3.99
N ASP A 5 1.12 -17.89 -3.34
CA ASP A 5 2.55 -17.81 -2.99
C ASP A 5 3.43 -17.79 -4.24
N LYS A 6 3.08 -18.60 -5.26
CA LYS A 6 3.80 -18.63 -6.53
C LYS A 6 3.69 -17.31 -7.28
N LEU A 7 2.47 -16.76 -7.38
CA LEU A 7 2.25 -15.48 -8.03
C LEU A 7 3.00 -14.34 -7.34
N THR A 8 2.97 -14.32 -6.00
CA THR A 8 3.72 -13.34 -5.19
C THR A 8 5.21 -13.46 -5.43
N SER A 9 5.74 -14.69 -5.44
CA SER A 9 7.15 -14.97 -5.72
C SER A 9 7.57 -14.51 -7.12
N ASP A 10 6.75 -14.77 -8.15
CA ASP A 10 7.04 -14.38 -9.54
C ASP A 10 7.02 -12.85 -9.70
N ILE A 11 6.11 -12.15 -9.01
CA ILE A 11 6.05 -10.68 -8.99
C ILE A 11 7.30 -10.11 -8.31
N LEU A 12 7.71 -10.66 -7.16
CA LEU A 12 8.92 -10.22 -6.45
C LEU A 12 10.19 -10.47 -7.28
N ALA A 13 10.27 -11.59 -7.99
CA ALA A 13 11.37 -11.87 -8.92
C ALA A 13 11.42 -10.87 -10.07
N ALA A 14 10.26 -10.52 -10.66
CA ALA A 14 10.18 -9.52 -11.71
C ALA A 14 10.59 -8.11 -11.23
N LEU A 15 10.21 -7.74 -10.00
CA LEU A 15 10.64 -6.49 -9.37
C LEU A 15 12.16 -6.48 -9.12
N ALA A 16 12.72 -7.58 -8.62
CA ALA A 16 14.17 -7.67 -8.36
C ALA A 16 15.03 -7.53 -9.62
N CYS A 17 14.49 -7.84 -10.81
CA CYS A 17 15.18 -7.65 -12.09
C CYS A 17 15.13 -6.20 -12.62
N MET A 18 14.38 -5.30 -11.99
CA MET A 18 14.34 -3.89 -12.41
C MET A 18 15.53 -3.10 -11.84
N PRO A 19 15.98 -2.01 -12.50
CA PRO A 19 16.92 -1.07 -11.90
C PRO A 19 16.41 -0.57 -10.55
N PHE A 20 17.29 -0.46 -9.55
CA PHE A 20 16.93 -0.12 -8.17
C PHE A 20 16.11 1.17 -8.08
N GLU A 21 16.40 2.15 -8.93
CA GLU A 21 15.67 3.42 -9.02
C GLU A 21 14.20 3.22 -9.42
N ARG A 22 13.91 2.19 -10.22
CA ARG A 22 12.56 1.84 -10.69
C ARG A 22 11.84 0.82 -9.82
N GLN A 23 12.56 0.05 -8.99
CA GLN A 23 11.95 -0.90 -8.07
C GLN A 23 11.03 -0.19 -7.08
N ALA A 24 11.52 0.89 -6.47
CA ALA A 24 10.74 1.68 -5.51
C ALA A 24 9.52 2.35 -6.15
N GLU A 25 9.63 2.77 -7.42
CA GLU A 25 8.53 3.37 -8.18
C GLU A 25 7.47 2.31 -8.53
N ALA A 26 7.88 1.18 -9.09
CA ALA A 26 6.97 0.08 -9.44
C ALA A 26 6.23 -0.51 -8.23
N MET A 27 6.92 -0.66 -7.09
CA MET A 27 6.29 -1.07 -5.83
C MET A 27 5.26 -0.04 -5.36
N ARG A 28 5.61 1.26 -5.41
CA ARG A 28 4.71 2.34 -5.00
C ARG A 28 3.46 2.41 -5.88
N ASP A 29 3.61 2.28 -7.19
CA ASP A 29 2.50 2.28 -8.14
C ASP A 29 1.59 1.06 -7.97
N SER A 30 2.17 -0.11 -7.72
CA SER A 30 1.40 -1.35 -7.50
C SER A 30 0.57 -1.25 -6.23
N VAL A 31 1.18 -0.76 -5.13
CA VAL A 31 0.48 -0.51 -3.87
C VAL A 31 -0.58 0.56 -4.06
N SER A 32 -0.25 1.70 -4.68
CA SER A 32 -1.19 2.80 -4.92
C SER A 32 -2.40 2.34 -5.73
N THR A 33 -2.19 1.55 -6.78
CA THR A 33 -3.26 0.98 -7.60
C THR A 33 -4.16 0.07 -6.78
N GLY A 34 -3.59 -0.82 -5.96
CA GLY A 34 -4.37 -1.64 -5.03
C GLY A 34 -5.24 -0.81 -4.08
N LEU A 35 -4.65 0.23 -3.48
CA LEU A 35 -5.37 1.11 -2.54
C LEU A 35 -6.50 1.92 -3.18
N LYS A 36 -6.41 2.27 -4.47
CA LYS A 36 -7.48 3.00 -5.20
C LYS A 36 -8.77 2.19 -5.31
N HIS A 37 -8.67 0.86 -5.38
CA HIS A 37 -9.84 -0.02 -5.53
C HIS A 37 -10.49 -0.38 -4.18
N LEU A 38 -9.86 -0.05 -3.05
CA LEU A 38 -10.41 -0.32 -1.73
C LEU A 38 -11.42 0.76 -1.30
N SER A 39 -12.42 0.33 -0.52
CA SER A 39 -13.34 1.25 0.16
C SER A 39 -12.61 2.02 1.28
N THR A 40 -13.12 3.20 1.64
CA THR A 40 -12.59 4.00 2.76
C THR A 40 -12.54 3.19 4.05
N GLN A 41 -13.59 2.43 4.35
CA GLN A 41 -13.61 1.55 5.54
C GLN A 41 -12.45 0.56 5.53
N ARG A 42 -12.20 -0.10 4.39
CA ARG A 42 -11.13 -1.10 4.29
C ARG A 42 -9.75 -0.46 4.42
N LEU A 43 -9.57 0.75 3.90
CA LEU A 43 -8.35 1.52 4.09
C LEU A 43 -8.11 1.86 5.57
N CYS A 44 -9.16 2.30 6.29
CA CYS A 44 -9.05 2.56 7.73
C CYS A 44 -8.72 1.29 8.54
N GLU A 45 -9.30 0.14 8.18
CA GLU A 45 -8.97 -1.15 8.81
C GLU A 45 -7.50 -1.54 8.59
N ILE A 46 -6.99 -1.42 7.37
CA ILE A 46 -5.59 -1.73 7.05
C ILE A 46 -4.66 -0.78 7.80
N ARG A 47 -4.95 0.52 7.78
CA ARG A 47 -4.20 1.55 8.51
C ARG A 47 -4.09 1.20 10.00
N ARG A 48 -5.22 0.88 10.63
CA ARG A 48 -5.27 0.51 12.05
C ARG A 48 -4.49 -0.76 12.37
N ARG A 49 -4.51 -1.76 11.47
CA ARG A 49 -3.71 -2.97 11.65
C ARG A 49 -2.22 -2.70 11.57
N ILE A 50 -1.79 -1.84 10.63
CA ILE A 50 -0.38 -1.44 10.52
C ILE A 50 0.05 -0.73 11.81
N GLU A 51 -0.74 0.21 12.34
CA GLU A 51 -0.44 0.89 13.62
C GLU A 51 -0.33 -0.06 14.82
N LEU A 52 -1.10 -1.17 14.82
CA LEU A 52 -1.10 -2.12 15.94
C LEU A 52 -0.02 -3.20 15.82
N GLU A 53 0.31 -3.62 14.60
CA GLU A 53 1.14 -4.81 14.35
C GLU A 53 2.58 -4.46 13.94
N MET A 54 2.85 -3.25 13.45
CA MET A 54 4.12 -2.89 12.80
C MET A 54 4.88 -1.78 13.54
N ASP A 55 6.21 -1.79 13.42
CA ASP A 55 7.09 -0.77 13.97
C ASP A 55 7.09 0.49 13.08
N GLU A 56 6.54 1.60 13.60
CA GLU A 56 6.46 2.88 12.91
C GLU A 56 7.82 3.53 12.62
N THR A 57 8.89 3.09 13.31
CA THR A 57 10.24 3.58 13.01
C THR A 57 10.80 3.01 11.70
N ASN A 58 10.21 1.94 11.18
CA ASN A 58 10.57 1.38 9.89
C ASN A 58 10.15 2.34 8.75
N PRO A 59 11.10 2.82 7.92
CA PRO A 59 10.79 3.75 6.83
C PRO A 59 9.74 3.23 5.84
N ALA A 60 9.71 1.91 5.57
CA ALA A 60 8.72 1.32 4.67
C ALA A 60 7.30 1.33 5.25
N VAL A 61 7.18 1.14 6.58
CA VAL A 61 5.90 1.24 7.29
C VAL A 61 5.37 2.67 7.20
N ARG A 62 6.22 3.66 7.50
CA ARG A 62 5.86 5.07 7.38
C ARG A 62 5.44 5.47 5.97
N THR A 63 6.19 5.07 4.94
CA THR A 63 5.82 5.33 3.55
C THR A 63 4.47 4.68 3.18
N THR A 64 4.20 3.48 3.69
CA THR A 64 2.91 2.81 3.46
C THR A 64 1.76 3.56 4.14
N MET A 65 1.96 4.03 5.37
CA MET A 65 0.98 4.85 6.09
C MET A 65 0.70 6.16 5.35
N GLU A 66 1.73 6.86 4.88
CA GLU A 66 1.59 8.09 4.08
C GLU A 66 0.79 7.86 2.79
N LEU A 67 0.98 6.72 2.12
CA LEU A 67 0.22 6.35 0.93
C LEU A 67 -1.26 6.12 1.26
N ILE A 68 -1.57 5.45 2.37
CA ILE A 68 -2.96 5.22 2.80
C ILE A 68 -3.62 6.54 3.18
N ASP A 69 -2.94 7.38 3.96
CA ASP A 69 -3.45 8.69 4.38
C ASP A 69 -3.70 9.60 3.18
N GLY A 70 -2.79 9.62 2.20
CA GLY A 70 -2.98 10.34 0.95
C GLY A 70 -4.22 9.84 0.18
N GLN A 71 -4.46 8.53 0.15
CA GLN A 71 -5.64 7.94 -0.49
C GLN A 71 -6.96 8.26 0.23
N LEU A 72 -6.94 8.34 1.57
CA LEU A 72 -8.09 8.75 2.37
C LEU A 72 -8.40 10.24 2.18
N ALA A 73 -7.37 11.09 2.21
CA ALA A 73 -7.50 12.53 1.99
C ALA A 73 -8.09 12.86 0.60
N LEU A 74 -7.65 12.16 -0.45
CA LEU A 74 -8.21 12.35 -1.79
C LEU A 74 -9.72 12.04 -1.86
N ARG A 75 -10.18 11.02 -1.13
CA ARG A 75 -11.61 10.64 -1.08
C ARG A 75 -12.45 11.63 -0.28
N GLU A 76 -11.86 12.19 0.79
CA GLU A 76 -12.47 13.26 1.58
C GLU A 76 -12.68 14.51 0.72
N ILE A 77 -11.65 14.94 -0.02
CA ILE A 77 -11.73 16.08 -0.94
C ILE A 77 -12.75 15.86 -2.06
N ALA A 78 -12.84 14.62 -2.58
CA ALA A 78 -13.82 14.26 -3.60
C ALA A 78 -15.27 14.18 -3.07
N GLY A 79 -15.52 14.45 -1.79
CA GLY A 79 -16.85 14.49 -1.17
C GLY A 79 -17.43 13.13 -0.80
N GLY A 80 -16.60 12.08 -0.75
CA GLY A 80 -17.07 10.69 -0.61
C GLY A 80 -17.18 10.17 0.83
N ALA A 81 -16.36 10.66 1.77
CA ALA A 81 -16.40 10.27 3.19
C ALA A 81 -15.46 11.14 4.05
N PHE A 82 -15.88 11.47 5.27
CA PHE A 82 -15.02 12.04 6.31
C PHE A 82 -14.37 10.90 7.11
N TRP A 83 -13.05 10.91 7.27
CA TRP A 83 -12.30 9.81 7.92
C TRP A 83 -11.46 10.25 9.14
N ARG A 84 -11.37 11.57 9.38
CA ARG A 84 -10.68 12.17 10.55
C ARG A 84 -11.60 12.30 11.75
#